data_AF-A0A5C7QLG6-F1
#
_entry.id   AF-A0A5C7QLG6-F1
#
_cell.length_a   1.000
_cell.length_b   1.000
_cell.length_c   1.000
_cell.angle_alpha   90.00
_cell.angle_beta   90.00
_cell.angle_gamma   90.00
#
_symmetry.space_group_name_H-M   'P 1'
#
loop_
_entity.id
_entity.type
_entity.pdbx_description
1 polymer ?
#
loop_
_entity_poly.entity_id
_entity_poly.type
_entity_poly.pdbx_seq_one_letter_code
_entity_poly.pdbx_strand_id
1 'polypeptide(L)'
;EGMVIGIHSRDNDLVVNPVRAKQLTNFRVSGKEDAIKITPPILLTLEYAVEFIADDELVEITPKSIRIRKRHLKEHERKRASREAA
;
A
#
# COMPACT_ATOMS: atom_id res chain seq x y z
N GLU A 1 6.10 8.53 -2.68
CA GLU A 1 6.28 7.45 -1.70
C GLU A 1 5.30 7.65 -0.54
N GLY A 2 4.89 6.57 0.13
CA GLY A 2 4.02 6.64 1.32
C GLY A 2 2.51 6.65 1.08
N MET A 3 2.07 6.50 -0.18
CA MET A 3 0.66 6.22 -0.49
C MET A 3 0.34 4.76 -0.16
N VAL A 4 -0.83 4.52 0.45
CA VAL A 4 -1.37 3.19 0.69
C VAL A 4 -2.12 2.74 -0.58
N ILE A 5 -1.74 1.58 -1.11
CA ILE A 5 -2.23 1.08 -2.40
C ILE A 5 -3.06 -0.20 -2.30
N GLY A 6 -3.22 -0.74 -1.09
CA GLY A 6 -3.96 -1.98 -0.86
C GLY A 6 -3.90 -2.41 0.60
N ILE A 7 -4.64 -3.48 0.88
CA ILE A 7 -4.72 -4.09 2.20
C ILE A 7 -3.79 -5.29 2.23
N HIS A 8 -2.92 -5.36 3.23
CA HIS A 8 -2.08 -6.51 3.44
C HIS A 8 -2.87 -7.61 4.16
N SER A 9 -2.66 -8.87 3.79
CA SER A 9 -3.37 -10.01 4.42
C SER A 9 -2.90 -10.33 5.83
N ARG A 10 -1.85 -9.64 6.32
CA ARG A 10 -1.33 -9.73 7.67
C ARG A 10 -1.37 -8.36 8.31
N ASP A 11 -1.36 -8.34 9.64
CA ASP A 11 -1.49 -7.12 10.45
C ASP A 11 -0.30 -6.15 10.34
N ASN A 12 0.80 -6.57 9.73
CA ASN A 12 1.99 -5.72 9.58
C ASN A 12 1.95 -4.92 8.27
N ASP A 13 2.45 -3.69 8.30
CA ASP A 13 2.63 -2.90 7.09
C ASP A 13 3.74 -3.48 6.19
N LEU A 14 3.54 -3.39 4.87
CA LEU A 14 4.52 -3.80 3.87
C LEU A 14 4.77 -2.67 2.86
N VAL A 15 6.04 -2.29 2.72
CA VAL A 15 6.47 -1.34 1.67
C VAL A 15 6.76 -2.12 0.40
N VAL A 16 6.04 -1.79 -0.67
CA VAL A 16 6.15 -2.47 -1.97
C VAL A 16 6.40 -1.47 -3.09
N ASN A 17 6.97 -1.96 -4.20
CA ASN A 17 7.11 -1.20 -5.43
C ASN A 17 6.02 -1.66 -6.42
N PRO A 18 5.02 -0.81 -6.74
CA PRO A 18 3.98 -1.15 -7.70
C PRO A 18 4.38 -0.97 -9.17
N VAL A 19 5.48 -0.28 -9.46
CA VAL A 19 5.88 0.11 -10.83
C VAL A 19 6.84 -0.90 -11.44
N ARG A 20 7.80 -1.40 -10.66
CA ARG A 20 8.84 -2.30 -11.15
C ARG A 20 8.64 -3.69 -10.57
N ALA A 21 8.55 -4.68 -11.46
CA ALA A 21 8.59 -6.07 -11.07
C ALA A 21 9.93 -6.40 -10.40
N LYS A 22 9.86 -7.11 -9.28
CA LYS A 22 11.06 -7.70 -8.68
C LYS A 22 11.48 -8.88 -9.55
N GLN A 23 12.76 -8.94 -9.94
CA GLN A 23 13.29 -10.10 -10.64
C GLN A 23 13.22 -11.31 -9.70
N LEU A 24 12.36 -12.27 -10.02
CA LEU A 24 12.20 -13.49 -9.25
C LEU A 24 13.21 -14.51 -9.77
N THR A 25 14.32 -14.71 -9.06
CA THR A 25 15.32 -15.74 -9.38
C THR A 25 14.87 -17.15 -9.01
N ASN A 26 13.79 -17.29 -8.23
CA ASN A 26 13.27 -18.57 -7.73
C ASN A 26 12.16 -19.20 -8.59
N PHE A 27 11.91 -18.68 -9.80
CA PHE A 27 10.91 -19.25 -10.71
C PHE A 27 11.49 -20.49 -11.43
N ARG A 28 11.32 -21.68 -10.85
CA ARG A 28 11.30 -22.93 -11.63
C ARG A 28 9.96 -23.00 -12.35
N VAL A 29 9.87 -22.50 -13.58
CA VAL A 29 8.68 -22.69 -14.43
C VAL A 29 9.05 -23.45 -15.68
N SER A 30 8.78 -24.75 -15.64
CA SER A 30 8.34 -25.51 -16.78
C SER A 30 6.83 -25.23 -16.97
N GLY A 31 6.49 -24.38 -17.94
CA GLY A 31 5.14 -24.35 -18.52
C GLY A 31 4.30 -23.10 -18.26
N LYS A 32 3.91 -22.49 -19.39
CA LYS A 32 2.78 -21.60 -19.67
C LYS A 32 2.87 -20.14 -19.19
N GLU A 33 2.91 -19.27 -20.20
CA GLU A 33 2.57 -17.85 -20.10
C GLU A 33 1.09 -17.70 -19.75
N ASP A 34 0.77 -17.68 -18.46
CA ASP A 34 -0.52 -17.22 -18.00
C ASP A 34 -0.56 -15.69 -18.11
N ALA A 35 -1.50 -15.18 -18.92
CA ALA A 35 -1.80 -13.75 -18.95
C ALA A 35 -2.13 -13.27 -17.53
N ILE A 36 -1.48 -12.19 -17.09
CA ILE A 36 -1.64 -11.65 -15.73
C ILE A 36 -3.09 -11.15 -15.58
N LYS A 37 -3.91 -11.91 -14.84
CA LYS A 37 -5.26 -11.48 -14.47
C LYS A 37 -5.17 -10.58 -13.24
N ILE A 38 -5.55 -9.32 -13.39
CA ILE A 38 -5.60 -8.34 -12.29
C ILE A 38 -7.02 -8.30 -11.76
N THR A 39 -7.19 -8.60 -10.47
CA THR A 39 -8.47 -8.45 -9.78
C THR A 39 -8.88 -6.97 -9.74
N PRO A 40 -10.15 -6.63 -9.98
CA PRO A 40 -10.62 -5.25 -9.89
C PRO A 40 -10.28 -4.61 -8.54
N PRO A 41 -9.86 -3.33 -8.52
CA PRO A 41 -9.53 -2.65 -7.29
C PRO A 41 -10.78 -2.34 -6.46
N ILE A 42 -10.60 -2.21 -5.14
CA ILE A 42 -11.63 -1.70 -4.24
C ILE A 42 -11.77 -0.20 -4.48
N LEU A 43 -12.99 0.25 -4.74
CA LEU A 43 -13.29 1.68 -4.91
C LEU A 43 -13.35 2.36 -3.53
N LEU A 44 -12.56 3.42 -3.37
CA LEU A 44 -12.51 4.22 -2.15
C LEU A 44 -13.60 5.29 -2.16
N THR A 45 -14.58 5.15 -1.26
CA THR A 45 -15.48 6.25 -0.87
C THR A 45 -14.88 7.04 0.29
N LEU A 46 -15.42 8.24 0.56
CA LEU A 46 -14.92 9.08 1.65
C LEU A 46 -15.17 8.43 3.01
N GLU A 47 -16.37 7.89 3.18
CA GLU A 47 -16.83 7.22 4.38
C GLU A 47 -15.95 6.02 4.68
N TYR A 48 -15.73 5.17 3.66
CA TYR A 48 -14.86 4.01 3.78
C TYR A 48 -13.41 4.41 4.09
N ALA A 49 -12.91 5.48 3.47
CA ALA A 49 -11.55 5.95 3.73
C ALA A 49 -11.37 6.45 5.17
N VAL A 50 -12.35 7.17 5.72
CA VAL A 50 -12.29 7.69 7.09
C VAL A 50 -12.42 6.58 8.13
N GLU A 51 -13.23 5.55 7.85
CA GLU A 51 -13.34 4.37 8.74
C GLU A 51 -12.07 3.50 8.69
N PHE A 52 -11.40 3.46 7.54
CA PHE A 52 -10.25 2.58 7.32
C PHE A 52 -8.94 3.09 7.93
N ILE A 53 -8.70 4.40 7.97
CA ILE A 53 -7.40 4.95 8.37
C ILE A 53 -7.04 4.69 9.84
N ALA A 54 -5.75 4.47 10.10
CA ALA A 54 -5.17 4.46 11.44
C ALA A 54 -4.63 5.84 11.88
N ASP A 55 -4.21 5.96 13.14
CA ASP A 55 -3.66 7.20 13.71
C ASP A 55 -2.40 7.73 12.99
N ASP A 56 -1.63 6.83 12.36
CA ASP A 56 -0.43 7.16 11.59
C ASP A 56 -0.71 7.39 10.10
N GLU A 57 -1.98 7.45 9.70
CA GLU A 57 -2.46 7.61 8.33
C GLU A 57 -3.31 8.86 8.17
N LEU A 58 -3.44 9.30 6.91
CA LEU A 58 -4.21 10.48 6.52
C LEU A 58 -4.98 10.19 5.24
N VAL A 59 -6.21 10.68 5.18
CA VAL A 59 -6.99 10.73 3.94
C VAL A 59 -6.68 12.04 3.22
N GLU A 60 -6.08 11.93 2.04
CA GLU A 60 -5.84 13.05 1.12
C GLU A 60 -7.05 13.22 0.21
N ILE A 61 -7.75 14.34 0.36
CA ILE A 61 -8.99 14.63 -0.37
C ILE A 61 -8.72 15.75 -1.38
N THR A 62 -9.13 15.51 -2.63
CA THR A 62 -9.14 16.49 -3.70
C THR A 62 -10.49 16.43 -4.42
N PRO A 63 -10.90 17.47 -5.16
CA PRO A 63 -12.20 17.48 -5.84
C PRO A 63 -12.45 16.29 -6.80
N LYS A 64 -11.38 15.66 -7.28
CA LYS A 64 -11.43 14.55 -8.25
C LYS A 64 -11.04 13.20 -7.67
N SER A 65 -10.46 13.16 -6.48
CA SER A 65 -9.87 11.91 -5.97
C SER A 65 -9.69 11.90 -4.45
N ILE A 66 -9.83 10.71 -3.90
CA ILE A 66 -9.60 10.38 -2.49
C ILE A 66 -8.45 9.37 -2.46
N ARG A 67 -7.45 9.60 -1.61
CA ARG A 67 -6.31 8.70 -1.42
C ARG A 67 -6.02 8.52 0.06
N ILE A 68 -5.44 7.37 0.40
CA ILE A 68 -4.90 7.11 1.73
C ILE A 68 -3.38 7.15 1.66
N ARG A 69 -2.76 7.77 2.66
CA ARG A 69 -1.30 7.87 2.78
C ARG A 69 -0.88 7.80 4.23
N LYS A 70 0.34 7.34 4.48
CA LYS A 70 0.97 7.45 5.79
C LYS A 70 1.31 8.91 6.09
N ARG A 71 1.22 9.29 7.37
CA ARG A 71 1.65 10.59 7.89
C ARG A 71 3.13 10.83 7.57
N HIS A 72 3.95 9.82 7.84
CA HIS A 72 5.36 9.78 7.44
C HIS A 72 5.51 9.02 6.13
N LEU A 73 5.90 9.73 5.07
CA LEU A 73 5.95 9.14 3.73
C LEU A 73 7.07 8.13 3.58
N LYS A 74 8.25 8.49 4.13
CA LYS A 74 9.45 7.68 4.00
C LYS A 74 9.45 6.60 5.07
N GLU A 75 9.91 5.41 4.70
CA GLU A 75 9.95 4.27 5.62
C GLU A 75 10.85 4.52 6.84
N HIS A 76 12.00 5.20 6.64
CA HIS A 76 12.90 5.50 7.76
C HIS A 76 12.30 6.51 8.74
N GLU A 77 11.50 7.46 8.27
CA GLU A 77 10.77 8.41 9.13
C GLU A 77 9.72 7.67 9.96
N ARG A 78 9.01 6.69 9.37
CA ARG A 78 8.08 5.81 10.11
C ARG A 78 8.77 5.03 11.22
N LYS A 79 9.91 4.39 10.91
CA LYS A 79 10.70 3.63 11.89
C LYS A 79 11.25 4.52 13.01
N ARG A 80 11.53 5.79 12.73
CA ARG A 80 11.98 6.74 13.74
C ARG A 80 10.82 7.15 14.65
N ALA A 81 9.68 7.53 14.06
CA ALA A 81 8.49 7.92 14.82
C ALA A 81 7.99 6.79 15.73
N SER A 82 8.00 5.54 15.26
CA SER A 82 7.59 4.38 16.06
C SER A 82 8.54 4.10 17.25
N ARG A 83 9.79 4.54 17.18
CA ARG A 83 10.77 4.42 18.28
C ARG A 83 10.67 5.55 19.29
N GLU A 84 10.30 6.76 18.85
CA GLU A 84 10.11 7.91 19.73
C GLU A 84 8.78 7.84 20.52
N ALA A 85 7.79 7.12 20.00
CA ALA A 85 6.49 6.91 20.65
C ALA A 85 6.45 5.69 21.60
N ALA A 86 7.50 4.86 21.63
CA ALA A 86 7.64 3.67 22.48
C ALA A 86 8.46 3.97 23.73
#